data_AF-A0A1G0ZQ30-F1
#
_entry.id   AF-A0A1G0ZQ30-F1
#
_cell.length_a   1.000
_cell.length_b   1.000
_cell.length_c   1.000
_cell.angle_alpha   90.00
_cell.angle_beta   90.00
_cell.angle_gamma   90.00
#
_symmetry.space_group_name_H-M   'P 1'
#
loop_
_entity.id
_entity.type
_entity.pdbx_description
1 polymer ?
#
loop_
_entity_poly.entity_id
_entity_poly.type
_entity_poly.pdbx_seq_one_letter_code
_entity_poly.pdbx_strand_id
1 'polypeptide(L)'
;MMGRKYIICLGTLLLLTSVTGIVYASRVALAQGIYGWAKYMTPVADYGDVLDLSELALSIYSENYYACIFAAETAYFSSFKLPDKDAAGNISKSLEWCDRGLQSNSFRMQLHRLKTYLMARHSLSEAAKYWEKCTDWQFWEPANHALLVELYAQTGQYEKAVDSLMLIKQSSYYAEASRKLNDAWKKEKDFPSEFNTLRVK
;
A
#
# COMPACT_ATOMS: atom_id res chain seq x y z
N MET A 1 10.29 -42.03 40.67
CA MET A 1 11.09 -40.78 40.67
C MET A 1 11.04 -39.96 39.38
N MET A 2 10.38 -40.42 38.29
CA MET A 2 10.29 -39.64 37.04
C MET A 2 9.44 -38.36 37.16
N GLY A 3 8.33 -38.37 37.91
CA GLY A 3 7.37 -37.25 37.95
C GLY A 3 7.90 -35.89 38.42
N ARG A 4 8.84 -35.86 39.39
CA ARG A 4 9.36 -34.58 39.94
C ARG A 4 10.17 -33.79 38.90
N LYS A 5 10.92 -34.47 38.03
CA LYS A 5 11.71 -33.82 36.98
C LYS A 5 10.80 -33.17 35.93
N TYR A 6 9.72 -33.85 35.52
CA TYR A 6 8.74 -33.32 34.57
C TYR A 6 8.01 -32.07 35.11
N ILE A 7 7.63 -32.07 36.39
CA ILE A 7 6.97 -30.91 37.02
C ILE A 7 7.91 -29.69 37.04
N ILE A 8 9.18 -29.88 37.38
CA ILE A 8 10.17 -28.78 37.37
C ILE A 8 10.37 -28.26 35.95
N CYS A 9 10.57 -29.14 34.96
CA CYS A 9 10.74 -28.74 33.56
C CYS A 9 9.53 -27.97 33.02
N LEU A 10 8.31 -28.44 33.31
CA LEU A 10 7.08 -27.78 32.90
C LEU A 10 6.93 -26.40 33.57
N GLY A 11 7.20 -26.32 34.88
CA GLY A 11 7.16 -25.06 35.62
C GLY A 11 8.14 -24.02 35.07
N THR A 12 9.36 -24.43 34.73
CA THR A 12 10.35 -23.54 34.10
C THR A 12 9.90 -23.09 32.71
N LEU A 13 9.37 -24.00 31.88
CA LEU A 13 8.86 -23.64 30.55
C LEU A 13 7.73 -22.61 30.64
N LEU A 14 6.76 -22.84 31.53
CA LEU A 14 5.65 -21.90 31.73
C LEU A 14 6.17 -20.52 32.17
N LEU A 15 7.08 -20.47 33.14
CA LEU A 15 7.68 -19.21 33.60
C LEU A 15 8.41 -18.47 32.47
N LEU A 16 9.19 -19.18 31.64
CA LEU A 16 9.85 -18.58 30.48
C LEU A 16 8.84 -18.02 29.48
N THR A 17 7.80 -18.78 29.14
CA THR A 17 6.75 -18.30 28.23
C THR A 17 6.00 -17.09 28.78
N SER A 18 5.74 -17.03 30.09
CA SER A 18 5.13 -15.87 30.74
C SER A 18 6.03 -14.63 30.68
N VAL A 19 7.32 -14.78 30.97
CA VAL A 19 8.28 -13.67 30.88
C VAL A 19 8.39 -13.14 29.45
N THR A 20 8.53 -14.03 28.47
CA THR A 20 8.53 -13.65 27.05
C THR A 20 7.23 -12.95 26.64
N GLY A 21 6.08 -13.46 27.10
CA GLY A 21 4.78 -12.85 26.85
C GLY A 21 4.65 -11.45 27.44
N ILE A 22 5.14 -11.22 28.67
CA ILE A 22 5.15 -9.89 29.31
C ILE A 22 6.01 -8.92 28.51
N VAL A 23 7.25 -9.32 28.17
CA VAL A 23 8.17 -8.47 27.38
C VAL A 23 7.56 -8.12 26.03
N TYR A 24 6.97 -9.10 25.35
CA TYR A 24 6.28 -8.89 24.08
C TYR A 24 5.10 -7.91 24.23
N ALA A 25 4.21 -8.14 25.19
CA ALA A 25 3.05 -7.29 25.44
C ALA A 25 3.45 -5.85 25.78
N SER A 26 4.50 -5.66 26.59
CA SER A 26 5.04 -4.33 26.91
C SER A 26 5.57 -3.61 25.68
N ARG A 27 6.30 -4.30 24.79
CA ARG A 27 6.81 -3.72 23.54
C ARG A 27 5.66 -3.31 22.61
N VAL A 28 4.66 -4.17 22.45
CA VAL A 28 3.48 -3.86 21.63
C VAL A 28 2.72 -2.66 22.20
N ALA A 29 2.46 -2.64 23.50
CA ALA A 29 1.77 -1.54 24.16
C ALA A 29 2.52 -0.21 24.01
N LEU A 30 3.84 -0.23 24.18
CA LEU A 30 4.68 0.96 24.00
C LEU A 30 4.65 1.46 22.54
N ALA A 31 4.88 0.56 21.57
CA ALA A 31 4.86 0.92 20.15
C ALA A 31 3.47 1.45 19.72
N GLN A 32 2.40 0.86 20.22
CA GLN A 32 1.03 1.33 19.96
C GLN A 32 0.76 2.70 20.60
N GLY A 33 1.30 2.95 21.80
CA GLY A 33 1.25 4.27 22.45
C GLY A 33 1.95 5.35 21.63
N ILE A 34 3.15 5.05 21.11
CA ILE A 34 3.92 5.97 20.26
C ILE A 34 3.21 6.23 18.93
N TYR A 35 2.67 5.18 18.29
CA TYR A 35 1.82 5.34 17.11
C TYR A 35 0.59 6.21 17.42
N GLY A 36 -0.07 5.99 18.56
CA GLY A 36 -1.20 6.81 19.00
C GLY A 36 -0.81 8.27 19.18
N TRP A 37 0.37 8.55 19.74
CA TRP A 37 0.91 9.90 19.83
C TRP A 37 1.09 10.51 18.44
N ALA A 38 1.82 9.82 17.56
CA ALA A 38 2.08 10.30 16.19
C ALA A 38 0.79 10.63 15.44
N LYS A 39 -0.25 9.80 15.61
CA LYS A 39 -1.51 9.94 14.87
C LYS A 39 -2.46 11.00 15.41
N TYR A 40 -2.56 11.12 16.74
CA TYR A 40 -3.62 11.90 17.38
C TYR A 40 -3.14 13.14 18.10
N MET A 41 -1.86 13.21 18.47
CA MET A 41 -1.30 14.29 19.29
C MET A 41 -0.28 15.15 18.55
N THR A 42 0.27 14.67 17.42
CA THR A 42 1.18 15.46 16.59
C THR A 42 0.39 16.27 15.55
N PRO A 43 0.60 17.59 15.45
CA PRO A 43 -0.04 18.41 14.42
C PRO A 43 0.32 17.94 13.01
N VAL A 44 -0.65 17.98 12.08
CA VAL A 44 -0.46 17.56 10.68
C VAL A 44 0.55 18.44 9.92
N ALA A 45 0.92 19.60 10.46
CA ALA A 45 1.97 20.46 9.91
C ALA A 45 3.38 19.89 10.16
N ASP A 46 3.56 19.10 11.22
CA ASP A 46 4.85 18.61 11.71
C ASP A 46 5.11 17.19 11.20
N TYR A 47 5.11 17.03 9.87
CA TYR A 47 5.23 15.72 9.23
C TYR A 47 6.57 15.03 9.53
N GLY A 48 7.64 15.78 9.80
CA GLY A 48 8.94 15.21 10.24
C GLY A 48 8.79 14.42 11.54
N ASP A 49 8.17 15.03 12.55
CA ASP A 49 7.94 14.40 13.85
C ASP A 49 7.07 13.14 13.74
N VAL A 50 6.07 13.15 12.84
CA VAL A 50 5.25 11.97 12.56
C VAL A 50 6.09 10.81 12.02
N LEU A 51 7.01 11.08 11.10
CA LEU A 51 7.89 10.05 10.54
C LEU A 51 8.87 9.52 11.59
N ASP A 52 9.46 10.39 12.40
CA ASP A 52 10.40 10.00 13.46
C ASP A 52 9.73 9.17 14.55
N LEU A 53 8.51 9.53 14.97
CA LEU A 53 7.71 8.73 15.91
C LEU A 53 7.31 7.38 15.31
N SER A 54 7.00 7.34 14.01
CA SER A 54 6.68 6.09 13.32
C SER A 54 7.90 5.17 13.24
N GLU A 55 9.09 5.73 13.01
CA GLU A 55 10.37 4.99 13.05
C GLU A 55 10.63 4.42 14.45
N LEU A 56 10.44 5.25 15.49
CA LEU A 56 10.59 4.83 16.86
C LEU A 56 9.61 3.70 17.21
N ALA A 57 8.34 3.80 16.80
CA ALA A 57 7.35 2.74 17.01
C ALA A 57 7.78 1.41 16.36
N LEU A 58 8.29 1.44 15.13
CA LEU A 58 8.80 0.24 14.46
C LEU A 58 10.05 -0.34 15.10
N SER A 59 10.96 0.50 15.60
CA SER A 59 12.17 0.04 16.28
C SER A 59 11.84 -0.77 17.55
N ILE A 60 10.72 -0.44 18.20
CA ILE A 60 10.23 -1.14 19.40
C ILE A 60 9.45 -2.39 19.00
N TYR A 61 8.60 -2.32 17.98
CA TYR A 61 7.80 -3.44 17.49
C TYR A 61 7.67 -3.38 15.95
N SER A 62 8.46 -4.22 15.26
CA SER A 62 8.59 -4.24 13.80
C SER A 62 7.29 -4.61 13.08
N GLU A 63 6.38 -5.29 13.76
CA GLU A 63 5.10 -5.71 13.17
C GLU A 63 4.01 -4.63 13.25
N ASN A 64 4.35 -3.40 13.66
CA ASN A 64 3.41 -2.29 13.70
C ASN A 64 3.16 -1.69 12.30
N TYR A 65 2.58 -2.47 11.39
CA TYR A 65 2.29 -2.00 10.02
C TYR A 65 1.30 -0.82 9.98
N TYR A 66 0.56 -0.54 11.06
CA TYR A 66 -0.29 0.66 11.15
C TYR A 66 0.54 1.95 11.19
N ALA A 67 1.71 1.94 11.85
CA ALA A 67 2.66 3.04 11.79
C ALA A 67 3.14 3.25 10.35
N CYS A 68 3.42 2.17 9.61
CA CYS A 68 3.82 2.25 8.20
C CYS A 68 2.74 2.88 7.31
N ILE A 69 1.48 2.49 7.49
CA ILE A 69 0.35 3.09 6.74
C ILE A 69 0.31 4.60 6.98
N PHE A 70 0.34 5.00 8.25
CA PHE A 70 0.22 6.40 8.60
C PHE A 70 1.42 7.24 8.14
N ALA A 71 2.63 6.70 8.26
CA ALA A 71 3.84 7.33 7.75
C ALA A 71 3.83 7.46 6.22
N ALA A 72 3.42 6.41 5.50
CA ALA A 72 3.32 6.43 4.04
C ALA A 72 2.31 7.49 3.57
N GLU A 73 1.13 7.56 4.18
CA GLU A 73 0.11 8.56 3.86
C GLU A 73 0.58 9.98 4.21
N THR A 74 1.19 10.17 5.38
CA THR A 74 1.73 11.47 5.79
C THR A 74 2.82 11.96 4.83
N ALA A 75 3.74 11.09 4.43
CA ALA A 75 4.76 11.40 3.43
C ALA A 75 4.12 11.74 2.07
N TYR A 76 3.13 10.98 1.63
CA TYR A 76 2.41 11.27 0.39
C TYR A 76 1.69 12.62 0.43
N PHE A 77 0.91 12.90 1.48
CA PHE A 77 0.13 14.14 1.56
C PHE A 77 0.98 15.38 1.79
N SER A 78 2.10 15.26 2.52
CA SER A 78 3.04 16.36 2.68
C SER A 78 3.75 16.73 1.37
N SER A 79 3.88 15.80 0.42
CA SER A 79 4.46 16.10 -0.90
C SER A 79 3.68 17.18 -1.68
N PHE A 80 2.37 17.31 -1.46
CA PHE A 80 1.54 18.34 -2.09
C PHE A 80 1.70 19.73 -1.47
N LYS A 81 2.37 19.84 -0.32
CA LYS A 81 2.58 21.09 0.40
C LYS A 81 3.97 21.68 0.17
N LEU A 82 4.85 20.96 -0.52
CA LEU A 82 6.27 21.28 -0.66
C LEU A 82 6.63 21.65 -2.10
N PRO A 83 7.73 22.40 -2.31
CA PRO A 83 8.30 22.62 -3.64
C PRO A 83 8.74 21.32 -4.32
N ASP A 84 8.81 21.30 -5.65
CA ASP A 84 8.98 20.09 -6.48
C ASP A 84 10.10 19.13 -6.05
N LYS A 85 11.25 19.64 -5.59
CA LYS A 85 12.39 18.81 -5.17
C LYS A 85 12.10 18.06 -3.87
N ASP A 86 11.48 18.72 -2.90
CA ASP A 86 11.15 18.13 -1.60
C ASP A 86 9.91 17.22 -1.73
N ALA A 87 9.02 17.54 -2.66
CA ALA A 87 7.90 16.68 -3.03
C ALA A 87 8.37 15.32 -3.54
N ALA A 88 9.37 15.27 -4.43
CA ALA A 88 9.93 14.01 -4.94
C ALA A 88 10.55 13.16 -3.81
N GLY A 89 11.27 13.79 -2.87
CA GLY A 89 11.83 13.10 -1.70
C GLY A 89 10.75 12.46 -0.82
N ASN A 90 9.65 13.17 -0.57
CA ASN A 90 8.54 12.64 0.22
C ASN A 90 7.74 11.55 -0.49
N ILE A 91 7.65 11.58 -1.83
CA ILE A 91 7.09 10.48 -2.62
C ILE A 91 7.96 9.21 -2.48
N SER A 92 9.29 9.34 -2.54
CA SER A 92 10.20 8.20 -2.31
C SER A 92 10.03 7.61 -0.91
N LYS A 93 10.00 8.46 0.12
CA LYS A 93 9.75 8.02 1.50
C LYS A 93 8.41 7.30 1.64
N SER A 94 7.35 7.81 0.99
CA SER A 94 6.04 7.15 1.01
C SER A 94 6.12 5.72 0.45
N LEU A 95 6.86 5.54 -0.64
CA LEU A 95 7.07 4.22 -1.25
C LEU A 95 7.86 3.28 -0.32
N GLU A 96 8.92 3.77 0.31
CA GLU A 96 9.71 3.01 1.30
C GLU A 96 8.86 2.55 2.48
N TRP A 97 7.98 3.42 3.00
CA TRP A 97 7.05 3.07 4.07
C TRP A 97 6.00 2.05 3.63
N CYS A 98 5.51 2.14 2.39
CA CYS A 98 4.69 1.08 1.81
C CYS A 98 5.41 -0.26 1.79
N ASP A 99 6.67 -0.30 1.34
CA ASP A 99 7.46 -1.53 1.27
C ASP A 99 7.69 -2.16 2.66
N ARG A 100 8.05 -1.35 3.65
CA ARG A 100 8.24 -1.81 5.04
C ARG A 100 6.93 -2.34 5.63
N GLY A 101 5.82 -1.64 5.43
CA GLY A 101 4.52 -2.10 5.91
C GLY A 101 4.07 -3.40 5.26
N LEU A 102 4.39 -3.60 3.98
CA LEU A 102 4.10 -4.84 3.24
C LEU A 102 5.03 -6.00 3.62
N GLN A 103 6.25 -5.73 4.10
CA GLN A 103 7.12 -6.77 4.68
C GLN A 103 6.52 -7.34 5.98
N SER A 104 5.91 -6.51 6.82
CA SER A 104 5.21 -6.96 8.03
C SER A 104 3.83 -7.57 7.71
N ASN A 105 3.06 -6.94 6.81
CA ASN A 105 1.75 -7.43 6.40
C ASN A 105 1.57 -7.35 4.87
N SER A 106 1.94 -8.42 4.19
CA SER A 106 1.91 -8.55 2.72
C SER A 106 0.52 -8.45 2.11
N PHE A 107 -0.53 -8.52 2.94
CA PHE A 107 -1.93 -8.56 2.50
C PHE A 107 -2.65 -7.22 2.68
N ARG A 108 -1.95 -6.18 3.15
CA ARG A 108 -2.57 -4.91 3.46
C ARG A 108 -2.87 -4.11 2.17
N MET A 109 -4.11 -4.25 1.68
CA MET A 109 -4.57 -3.60 0.44
C MET A 109 -4.41 -2.08 0.39
N GLN A 110 -4.54 -1.40 1.53
CA GLN A 110 -4.32 0.05 1.59
C GLN A 110 -2.90 0.43 1.15
N LEU A 111 -1.89 -0.33 1.59
CA LEU A 111 -0.49 -0.10 1.22
C LEU A 111 -0.24 -0.47 -0.25
N HIS A 112 -0.83 -1.59 -0.73
CA HIS A 112 -0.75 -1.96 -2.14
C HIS A 112 -1.35 -0.90 -3.06
N ARG A 113 -2.50 -0.32 -2.69
CA ARG A 113 -3.14 0.76 -3.45
C ARG A 113 -2.26 1.99 -3.50
N LEU A 114 -1.81 2.47 -2.35
CA LEU A 114 -0.94 3.64 -2.28
C LEU A 114 0.34 3.42 -3.09
N LYS A 115 1.01 2.28 -2.90
CA LYS A 115 2.21 1.89 -3.67
C LYS A 115 1.94 1.88 -5.17
N THR A 116 0.81 1.33 -5.61
CA THR A 116 0.43 1.30 -7.04
C THR A 116 0.30 2.71 -7.59
N TYR A 117 -0.36 3.62 -6.87
CA TYR A 117 -0.45 5.03 -7.29
C TYR A 117 0.91 5.72 -7.33
N LEU A 118 1.79 5.46 -6.36
CA LEU A 118 3.15 6.01 -6.36
C LEU A 118 3.96 5.47 -7.54
N MET A 119 3.88 4.17 -7.83
CA MET A 119 4.54 3.53 -8.98
C MET A 119 4.01 4.06 -10.31
N ALA A 120 2.69 4.29 -10.41
CA ALA A 120 2.04 4.78 -11.63
C ALA A 120 2.56 6.16 -12.07
N ARG A 121 3.06 6.98 -11.12
CA ARG A 121 3.70 8.27 -11.42
C ARG A 121 5.02 8.14 -12.18
N HIS A 122 5.69 6.99 -12.05
CA HIS A 122 6.96 6.70 -12.71
C HIS A 122 6.79 5.79 -13.92
N SER A 123 5.95 4.75 -13.79
CA SER A 123 5.66 3.80 -14.86
C SER A 123 4.28 3.19 -14.67
N LEU A 124 3.33 3.59 -15.52
CA LEU A 124 1.99 3.00 -15.55
C LEU A 124 2.02 1.50 -15.86
N SER A 125 2.94 1.05 -16.73
CA SER A 125 3.07 -0.37 -17.08
C SER A 125 3.51 -1.22 -15.90
N GLU A 126 4.50 -0.74 -15.12
CA GLU A 126 4.95 -1.48 -13.93
C GLU A 126 3.92 -1.43 -12.81
N ALA A 127 3.20 -0.32 -12.64
CA ALA A 127 2.09 -0.24 -11.70
C ALA A 127 0.95 -1.21 -12.06
N ALA A 128 0.60 -1.33 -13.35
CA ALA A 128 -0.39 -2.28 -13.83
C ALA A 128 0.02 -3.73 -13.52
N LYS A 129 1.26 -4.12 -13.85
CA LYS A 129 1.80 -5.46 -13.53
C LYS A 129 1.84 -5.75 -12.03
N TYR A 130 2.18 -4.74 -11.23
CA TYR A 130 2.19 -4.87 -9.77
C TYR A 130 0.78 -5.12 -9.22
N TRP A 131 -0.19 -4.33 -9.68
CA TRP A 131 -1.57 -4.43 -9.23
C TRP A 131 -2.29 -5.67 -9.74
N GLU A 132 -1.94 -6.16 -10.94
CA GLU A 132 -2.41 -7.45 -11.48
C GLU A 132 -2.10 -8.59 -10.51
N LYS A 133 -0.84 -8.69 -10.06
CA LYS A 133 -0.44 -9.69 -9.05
C LYS A 133 -1.20 -9.56 -7.73
N CYS A 134 -1.50 -8.34 -7.30
CA CYS A 134 -2.29 -8.11 -6.10
C CYS A 134 -3.75 -8.55 -6.30
N THR A 135 -4.29 -8.33 -7.50
CA THR A 135 -5.66 -8.68 -7.86
C THR A 135 -5.83 -10.18 -8.02
N ASP A 136 -4.83 -10.92 -8.51
CA ASP A 136 -4.88 -12.39 -8.57
C ASP A 136 -5.18 -13.02 -7.21
N TRP A 137 -4.63 -12.44 -6.14
CA TRP A 137 -4.87 -12.91 -4.79
C TRP A 137 -6.27 -12.54 -4.25
N GLN A 138 -6.84 -11.42 -4.69
CA GLN A 138 -8.15 -10.92 -4.26
C GLN A 138 -9.07 -10.62 -5.45
N PHE A 139 -9.19 -11.60 -6.35
CA PHE A 139 -9.90 -11.42 -7.61
C PHE A 139 -11.41 -11.25 -7.42
N TRP A 140 -11.96 -11.63 -6.26
CA TRP A 140 -13.39 -11.49 -5.97
C TRP A 140 -13.79 -10.06 -5.62
N GLU A 141 -12.84 -9.18 -5.32
CA GLU A 141 -13.11 -7.80 -4.90
C GLU A 141 -13.27 -6.87 -6.11
N PRO A 142 -14.49 -6.35 -6.40
CA PRO A 142 -14.72 -5.55 -7.60
C PRO A 142 -13.88 -4.27 -7.67
N ALA A 143 -13.54 -3.68 -6.51
CA ALA A 143 -12.69 -2.50 -6.47
C ALA A 143 -11.29 -2.75 -7.08
N ASN A 144 -10.77 -3.97 -6.99
CA ASN A 144 -9.44 -4.31 -7.51
C ASN A 144 -9.44 -4.34 -9.05
N HIS A 145 -10.45 -4.97 -9.63
CA HIS A 145 -10.67 -4.95 -11.08
C HIS A 145 -10.97 -3.56 -11.62
N ALA A 146 -11.72 -2.73 -10.88
CA ALA A 146 -11.96 -1.35 -11.29
C ALA A 146 -10.66 -0.53 -11.46
N LEU A 147 -9.68 -0.74 -10.57
CA LEU A 147 -8.35 -0.13 -10.71
C LEU A 147 -7.55 -0.75 -11.87
N LEU A 148 -7.68 -2.06 -12.14
CA LEU A 148 -7.08 -2.66 -13.34
C LEU A 148 -7.65 -2.07 -14.64
N VAL A 149 -8.97 -1.83 -14.72
CA VAL A 149 -9.58 -1.16 -15.88
C VAL A 149 -8.89 0.19 -16.12
N GLU A 150 -8.71 0.99 -15.07
CA GLU A 150 -8.06 2.29 -15.17
C GLU A 150 -6.60 2.17 -15.64
N LEU A 151 -5.80 1.30 -15.01
CA LEU A 151 -4.38 1.14 -15.34
C LEU A 151 -4.18 0.57 -16.75
N TYR A 152 -4.99 -0.41 -17.16
CA TYR A 152 -4.94 -0.97 -18.51
C TYR A 152 -5.39 0.03 -19.57
N ALA A 153 -6.46 0.79 -19.32
CA ALA A 153 -6.92 1.83 -20.23
C ALA A 153 -5.86 2.92 -20.43
N GLN A 154 -5.17 3.33 -19.36
CA GLN A 154 -4.12 4.35 -19.43
C GLN A 154 -2.82 3.85 -20.10
N THR A 155 -2.60 2.53 -20.17
CA THR A 155 -1.45 1.93 -20.84
C THR A 155 -1.77 1.45 -22.27
N GLY A 156 -2.98 1.73 -22.78
CA GLY A 156 -3.43 1.29 -24.10
C GLY A 156 -3.76 -0.21 -24.20
N GLN A 157 -3.76 -0.95 -23.09
CA GLN A 157 -4.12 -2.37 -23.03
C GLN A 157 -5.65 -2.54 -22.98
N TYR A 158 -6.36 -2.02 -23.99
CA TYR A 158 -7.83 -1.91 -23.96
C TYR A 158 -8.55 -3.26 -23.88
N GLU A 159 -8.02 -4.31 -24.50
CA GLU A 159 -8.60 -5.66 -24.40
C GLU A 159 -8.64 -6.13 -22.94
N LYS A 160 -7.50 -6.05 -22.24
CA LYS A 160 -7.43 -6.37 -20.81
C LYS A 160 -8.33 -5.47 -19.96
N ALA A 161 -8.42 -4.18 -20.31
CA ALA A 161 -9.31 -3.26 -19.61
C ALA A 161 -10.79 -3.67 -19.76
N VAL A 162 -11.21 -4.13 -20.94
CA VAL A 162 -12.56 -4.64 -21.18
C VAL A 162 -12.79 -5.94 -20.40
N ASP A 163 -11.83 -6.86 -20.40
CA ASP A 163 -11.92 -8.11 -19.65
C ASP A 163 -12.12 -7.85 -18.15
N SER A 164 -11.31 -6.97 -17.55
CA SER A 164 -11.48 -6.55 -16.15
C SER A 164 -12.82 -5.84 -15.90
N LEU A 165 -13.30 -5.03 -16.84
CA LEU A 165 -14.58 -4.33 -16.72
C LEU A 165 -15.77 -5.31 -16.69
N MET A 166 -15.70 -6.39 -17.45
CA MET A 166 -16.74 -7.41 -17.49
C MET A 166 -16.87 -8.15 -16.16
N LEU A 167 -15.77 -8.34 -15.43
CA LEU A 167 -15.76 -8.96 -14.10
C LEU A 167 -16.50 -8.13 -13.03
N ILE A 168 -16.71 -6.84 -13.27
CA ILE A 168 -17.35 -5.93 -12.31
C ILE A 168 -18.72 -5.42 -12.74
N LYS A 169 -19.31 -6.00 -13.79
CA LYS A 169 -20.54 -5.52 -14.45
C LYS A 169 -21.72 -5.25 -13.52
N GLN A 170 -21.85 -6.01 -12.43
CA GLN A 170 -22.95 -5.89 -11.47
C GLN A 170 -22.58 -5.12 -10.19
N SER A 171 -21.37 -4.56 -10.13
CA SER A 171 -20.91 -3.81 -8.96
C SER A 171 -21.19 -2.31 -9.10
N SER A 172 -21.14 -1.60 -7.97
CA SER A 172 -21.19 -0.13 -7.94
C SER A 172 -20.03 0.55 -8.68
N TYR A 173 -18.92 -0.17 -8.93
CA TYR A 173 -17.73 0.37 -9.60
C TYR A 173 -17.84 0.39 -11.13
N TYR A 174 -18.77 -0.36 -11.72
CA TYR A 174 -18.86 -0.51 -13.17
C TYR A 174 -19.02 0.81 -13.92
N ALA A 175 -19.93 1.68 -13.45
CA ALA A 175 -20.24 2.93 -14.14
C ALA A 175 -19.01 3.85 -14.22
N GLU A 176 -18.27 3.98 -13.11
CA GLU A 176 -17.07 4.81 -13.08
C GLU A 176 -15.93 4.20 -13.90
N ALA A 177 -15.68 2.89 -13.77
CA ALA A 177 -14.64 2.20 -14.53
C ALA A 177 -14.90 2.25 -16.05
N SER A 178 -16.15 2.05 -16.46
CA SER A 178 -16.59 2.17 -17.86
C SER A 178 -16.38 3.60 -18.38
N ARG A 179 -16.73 4.62 -17.58
CA ARG A 179 -16.46 6.03 -17.94
C ARG A 179 -14.96 6.27 -18.15
N LYS A 180 -14.11 5.84 -17.21
CA LYS A 180 -12.65 5.99 -17.31
C LYS A 180 -12.06 5.30 -18.55
N LEU A 181 -12.53 4.08 -18.85
CA LEU A 181 -12.14 3.35 -20.06
C LEU A 181 -12.53 4.13 -21.33
N ASN A 182 -13.77 4.60 -21.41
CA ASN A 182 -14.26 5.38 -22.55
C ASN A 182 -13.49 6.70 -22.73
N ASP A 183 -13.17 7.39 -21.63
CA ASP A 183 -12.40 8.63 -21.66
C ASP A 183 -10.97 8.38 -22.17
N ALA A 184 -10.32 7.31 -21.74
CA ALA A 184 -9.00 6.92 -22.26
C ALA A 184 -9.04 6.52 -23.74
N TRP A 185 -10.08 5.82 -24.17
CA TRP A 185 -10.28 5.42 -25.58
C TRP A 185 -10.52 6.62 -26.50
N LYS A 186 -11.27 7.64 -26.04
CA LYS A 186 -11.45 8.88 -26.80
C LYS A 186 -10.13 9.61 -27.00
N LYS A 187 -9.30 9.73 -25.96
CA LYS A 187 -7.97 10.36 -26.05
C LYS A 187 -7.06 9.70 -27.07
N GLU A 188 -7.13 8.38 -27.19
CA GLU A 188 -6.37 7.63 -28.21
C GLU A 188 -6.89 7.90 -29.64
N LYS A 189 -8.22 7.99 -29.81
CA LYS A 189 -8.84 8.29 -31.11
C LYS A 189 -8.61 9.72 -31.57
N ASP A 190 -8.53 10.66 -30.63
CA ASP A 190 -8.33 12.09 -30.90
C ASP A 190 -6.84 12.42 -31.11
N PHE A 191 -5.94 11.44 -31.08
CA PHE A 191 -4.52 11.64 -31.37
C PHE A 191 -4.33 12.03 -32.85
N PRO A 192 -3.66 13.16 -33.17
CA PRO A 192 -3.56 13.65 -34.54
C PRO A 192 -2.98 12.62 -35.51
N SER A 193 -3.65 12.39 -36.63
CA SER A 193 -3.29 11.44 -37.69
C SER A 193 -1.99 11.79 -38.44
N GLU A 194 -1.31 12.89 -38.07
CA GLU A 194 -0.07 13.36 -38.69
C GLU A 194 1.12 12.41 -38.49
N PHE A 195 1.02 11.43 -37.60
CA PHE A 195 2.02 10.37 -37.41
C PHE A 195 1.69 9.03 -38.10
N ASN A 196 0.50 8.89 -38.72
CA ASN A 196 0.12 7.66 -39.44
C ASN A 196 0.73 7.53 -40.84
N THR A 197 1.49 8.53 -41.31
CA THR A 197 2.21 8.50 -42.59
C THR A 197 3.57 7.80 -42.53
N LEU A 198 4.08 7.44 -41.34
CA LEU A 198 5.38 6.77 -41.17
C LEU A 198 5.29 5.23 -41.04
N ARG A 199 4.08 4.64 -41.05
CA ARG A 199 3.89 3.17 -40.99
C ARG A 199 3.59 2.50 -42.34
N VAL A 200 3.62 3.26 -43.44
CA VAL A 200 3.50 2.69 -44.79
C VAL A 200 4.62 3.22 -45.67
N LYS A 201 5.82 2.64 -45.51
CA LYS A 201 6.80 2.44 -46.58
C LYS A 201 7.58 1.17 -46.33
#